data_AF-W8BB79-F1
#
_entry.id   AF-W8BB79-F1
#
_cell.length_a   1.000
_cell.length_b   1.000
_cell.length_c   1.000
_cell.angle_alpha   90.00
_cell.angle_beta   90.00
_cell.angle_gamma   90.00
#
_symmetry.space_group_name_H-M   'P 1'
#
loop_
_entity.id
_entity.type
_entity.pdbx_description
1 polymer ?
#
loop_
_entity_poly.entity_id
_entity_poly.type
_entity_poly.pdbx_seq_one_letter_code
_entity_poly.pdbx_strand_id
1 'polypeptide(L)'
;MSKAKKLSLPSNDSTEFYNYKPKDLIWAKMKGFTPWPAMIVEPSIDLLNQPRKANTKSVFFFGTRNFAWIETNNIKPFEGPWKAELAKVNKPNSFRQAMADINTYIEDPTEVDAEVSKNTISNHSTEADFDKIRDGLTDDDTTNDIRGNDDADNGVETITGDVTVDLDEVAPSYKTPVKRTPKAKASAVATVKAKSSASSAVTKASAKRRRSSQTANSSAKRKRNSSVGYLEDLNDYINHKSSSTPPSRRKINADALAHIGSTSRRNVNSIALLDRPVVSRPEAQTIDMNARSQTLAERDITPSQLTFGFLGLGIMGSTIVKDLLCTGHKVVVWNRTMSKCTPFAEAGADVKGTPMDVVEASDVIFCCVSDPKASKDLVFGNCGVLGVKEMNGKAYVEMSTIDPETSQDIAEGIQSAGGRYLEVQIHGTRQEAEDGMLIILAGGDRSVFEDCHSCFKTIAKNTFFLGEVGNACKVNLILQTIVGVSLVGLAEALALADRFSISLKDIIDIFELTSMKSQLLLAKGKEMAKGDFNPQQPLSHMQKDLRLVLSMAENLDQSMPVTAITNEVFKHTKRLGYSEHDSSAVFVRSRF
;
A
#
# COMPACT_ATOMS: atom_id res chain seq x y z
N MET A 1 24.10 -34.88 -7.02
CA MET A 1 24.19 -34.06 -5.79
C MET A 1 25.06 -32.84 -6.07
N SER A 2 24.70 -31.64 -5.60
CA SER A 2 25.64 -30.52 -5.44
C SER A 2 25.13 -29.62 -4.33
N LYS A 3 25.84 -29.53 -3.19
CA LYS A 3 25.43 -28.69 -2.06
C LYS A 3 25.87 -27.25 -2.31
N ALA A 4 24.92 -26.34 -2.52
CA ALA A 4 25.20 -24.91 -2.56
C ALA A 4 25.85 -24.49 -1.22
N LYS A 5 27.14 -24.13 -1.26
CA LYS A 5 27.95 -23.88 -0.06
C LYS A 5 27.54 -22.55 0.55
N LYS A 6 26.83 -22.59 1.67
CA LYS A 6 26.32 -21.41 2.39
C LYS A 6 27.48 -20.61 2.99
N LEU A 7 28.04 -19.66 2.24
CA LEU A 7 29.12 -18.79 2.71
C LEU A 7 28.61 -17.81 3.79
N SER A 8 28.71 -18.24 5.04
CA SER A 8 29.06 -17.33 6.13
C SER A 8 30.39 -16.63 5.78
N LEU A 9 30.59 -15.41 6.28
CA LEU A 9 31.94 -14.82 6.27
C LEU A 9 32.84 -15.73 7.12
N PRO A 10 34.11 -15.98 6.73
CA PRO A 10 35.02 -16.77 7.56
C PRO A 10 35.21 -16.12 8.94
N SER A 11 34.77 -16.81 9.99
CA SER A 11 34.98 -16.41 11.38
C SER A 11 36.39 -16.82 11.81
N ASN A 12 37.39 -16.09 11.32
CA ASN A 12 38.79 -16.24 11.71
C ASN A 12 39.21 -14.99 12.49
N ASP A 13 39.90 -15.15 13.61
CA ASP A 13 40.13 -14.08 14.56
C ASP A 13 41.10 -13.00 14.08
N SER A 14 40.54 -11.87 13.65
CA SER A 14 41.11 -10.54 13.86
C SER A 14 40.01 -9.48 13.76
N THR A 15 39.49 -9.03 14.91
CA THR A 15 38.72 -7.78 15.02
C THR A 15 39.65 -6.58 14.94
N GLU A 16 40.26 -6.39 13.77
CA GLU A 16 40.81 -5.10 13.38
C GLU A 16 39.68 -4.07 13.43
N PHE A 17 39.72 -3.18 14.42
CA PHE A 17 38.76 -2.10 14.59
C PHE A 17 39.01 -1.00 13.55
N TYR A 18 38.58 -1.25 12.32
CA TYR A 18 38.53 -0.25 11.25
C TYR A 18 37.64 0.92 11.69
N ASN A 19 38.27 2.04 12.05
CA ASN A 19 37.58 3.25 12.47
C ASN A 19 37.09 4.05 11.26
N TYR A 20 36.00 3.59 10.66
CA TYR A 20 35.50 4.13 9.40
C TYR A 20 34.97 5.57 9.49
N LYS A 21 35.32 6.39 8.50
CA LYS A 21 34.93 7.79 8.30
C LYS A 21 33.90 7.95 7.17
N PRO A 22 33.23 9.11 7.06
CA PRO A 22 32.53 9.48 5.83
C PRO A 22 33.46 9.42 4.60
N LYS A 23 32.91 9.00 3.46
CA LYS A 23 33.57 8.70 2.18
C LYS A 23 34.48 7.46 2.16
N ASP A 24 34.58 6.68 3.24
CA ASP A 24 35.25 5.38 3.18
C ASP A 24 34.47 4.39 2.29
N LEU A 25 35.14 3.82 1.29
CA LEU A 25 34.60 2.77 0.43
C LEU A 25 34.65 1.40 1.13
N ILE A 26 33.53 0.70 1.11
CA ILE A 26 33.31 -0.53 1.89
C ILE A 26 32.56 -1.62 1.10
N TRP A 27 32.68 -2.86 1.58
CA TRP A 27 31.71 -3.92 1.36
C TRP A 27 30.73 -3.95 2.54
N ALA A 28 29.44 -3.71 2.27
CA ALA A 28 28.37 -3.78 3.25
C ALA A 28 27.55 -5.07 3.06
N LYS A 29 27.21 -5.78 4.15
CA LYS A 29 26.41 -7.01 4.09
C LYS A 29 25.08 -6.87 4.85
N MET A 30 23.96 -6.87 4.11
CA MET A 30 22.62 -6.93 4.70
C MET A 30 22.20 -8.39 4.99
N LYS A 31 21.34 -8.59 5.99
CA LYS A 31 20.82 -9.92 6.36
C LYS A 31 19.99 -10.50 5.21
N GLY A 32 20.45 -11.61 4.64
CA GLY A 32 19.82 -12.29 3.49
C GLY A 32 20.44 -11.97 2.13
N PHE A 33 21.32 -10.97 2.05
CA PHE A 33 21.93 -10.52 0.79
C PHE A 33 23.42 -10.88 0.70
N THR A 34 23.97 -10.87 -0.51
CA THR A 34 25.41 -10.89 -0.75
C THR A 34 26.05 -9.56 -0.31
N PRO A 35 27.33 -9.54 0.10
CA PRO A 35 28.06 -8.28 0.29
C PRO A 35 28.02 -7.42 -0.98
N TRP A 36 27.83 -6.11 -0.81
CA TRP A 36 27.59 -5.16 -1.89
C TRP A 36 28.59 -3.99 -1.78
N PRO A 37 29.09 -3.43 -2.91
CA PRO A 37 29.93 -2.24 -2.89
C PRO A 37 29.14 -1.02 -2.40
N ALA A 38 29.70 -0.29 -1.45
CA ALA A 38 29.01 0.79 -0.76
C ALA A 38 30.00 1.85 -0.24
N MET A 39 29.48 2.98 0.23
CA MET A 39 30.24 4.09 0.81
C MET A 39 29.63 4.48 2.16
N ILE A 40 30.46 4.82 3.14
CA ILE A 40 29.97 5.37 4.41
C ILE A 40 29.70 6.86 4.23
N VAL A 41 28.51 7.29 4.66
CA VAL A 41 28.00 8.65 4.46
C VAL A 41 27.45 9.20 5.78
N GLU A 42 27.15 10.49 5.81
CA GLU A 42 26.37 11.09 6.90
C GLU A 42 24.89 10.66 6.77
N PRO A 43 24.07 10.71 7.85
CA PRO A 43 22.70 10.24 7.77
C PRO A 43 21.82 11.18 6.95
N SER A 44 21.22 10.64 5.88
CA SER A 44 20.21 11.35 5.10
C SER A 44 18.90 11.54 5.88
N ILE A 45 18.09 12.50 5.44
CA ILE A 45 16.82 12.89 6.09
C ILE A 45 15.91 11.65 6.29
N ASP A 46 15.72 10.85 5.25
CA ASP A 46 14.91 9.63 5.29
C ASP A 46 15.45 8.54 6.22
N LEU A 47 16.75 8.57 6.51
CA LEU A 47 17.42 7.58 7.35
C LEU A 47 17.37 7.94 8.84
N LEU A 48 17.23 9.23 9.17
CA LEU A 48 16.98 9.70 10.54
C LEU A 48 15.61 9.23 11.06
N ASN A 49 14.62 9.08 10.17
CA ASN A 49 13.29 8.57 10.49
C ASN A 49 13.23 7.04 10.73
N GLN A 50 14.35 6.32 10.62
CA GLN A 50 14.41 4.86 10.74
C GLN A 50 14.99 4.39 12.10
N PRO A 51 14.47 3.31 12.70
CA PRO A 51 14.91 2.85 14.03
C PRO A 51 16.36 2.34 14.02
N ARG A 52 17.26 3.12 14.61
CA ARG A 52 18.70 2.83 14.64
C ARG A 52 19.11 1.99 15.86
N LYS A 53 19.91 0.93 15.63
CA LYS A 53 20.60 0.17 16.69
C LYS A 53 21.92 0.82 17.10
N ALA A 54 22.37 0.55 18.33
CA ALA A 54 23.75 0.84 18.73
C ALA A 54 24.78 0.15 17.81
N ASN A 55 25.94 0.78 17.62
CA ASN A 55 27.03 0.33 16.73
C ASN A 55 26.61 0.09 15.27
N THR A 56 25.87 1.04 14.69
CA THR A 56 25.56 1.11 13.25
C THR A 56 26.15 2.36 12.59
N LYS A 57 26.45 2.28 11.30
CA LYS A 57 26.89 3.39 10.42
C LYS A 57 25.84 3.63 9.33
N SER A 58 25.73 4.87 8.85
CA SER A 58 24.96 5.20 7.64
C SER A 58 25.78 4.82 6.41
N VAL A 59 25.13 4.17 5.45
CA VAL A 59 25.78 3.57 4.27
C VAL A 59 24.94 3.82 3.02
N PHE A 60 25.58 4.32 1.97
CA PHE A 60 25.05 4.48 0.61
C PHE A 60 25.49 3.30 -0.28
N PHE A 61 24.57 2.72 -1.04
CA PHE A 61 24.83 1.55 -1.88
C PHE A 61 24.93 1.93 -3.37
N PHE A 62 26.06 1.64 -4.00
CA PHE A 62 26.25 1.84 -5.44
C PHE A 62 25.33 0.94 -6.27
N GLY A 63 24.97 1.33 -7.50
CA GLY A 63 24.03 0.62 -8.38
C GLY A 63 22.56 0.66 -7.96
N THR A 64 22.25 0.85 -6.68
CA THR A 64 20.88 1.00 -6.17
C THR A 64 20.59 2.39 -5.60
N ARG A 65 21.60 3.24 -5.41
CA ARG A 65 21.54 4.62 -4.89
C ARG A 65 20.74 4.78 -3.59
N ASN A 66 20.68 3.71 -2.78
CA ASN A 66 19.89 3.63 -1.55
C ASN A 66 20.73 3.83 -0.29
N PHE A 67 20.10 4.28 0.79
CA PHE A 67 20.71 4.48 2.11
C PHE A 67 20.20 3.46 3.15
N ALA A 68 21.07 2.95 4.03
CA ALA A 68 20.66 2.11 5.17
C ALA A 68 21.59 2.19 6.40
N TRP A 69 21.06 1.84 7.57
CA TRP A 69 21.84 1.62 8.79
C TRP A 69 22.46 0.20 8.77
N ILE A 70 23.79 0.11 8.75
CA ILE A 70 24.52 -1.18 8.75
C ILE A 70 25.32 -1.32 10.03
N GLU A 71 25.19 -2.47 10.71
CA GLU A 71 25.96 -2.82 11.91
C GLU A 71 27.45 -2.95 11.55
N THR A 72 28.36 -2.33 12.31
CA THR A 72 29.79 -2.24 11.98
C THR A 72 30.46 -3.60 11.73
N ASN A 73 29.98 -4.67 12.38
CA ASN A 73 30.46 -6.05 12.19
C ASN A 73 30.20 -6.61 10.77
N ASN A 74 29.25 -6.04 10.03
CA ASN A 74 28.88 -6.42 8.67
C ASN A 74 29.53 -5.50 7.60
N ILE A 75 30.55 -4.73 7.99
CA ILE A 75 31.30 -3.81 7.13
C ILE A 75 32.76 -4.28 7.02
N LYS A 76 33.30 -4.33 5.80
CA LYS A 76 34.73 -4.51 5.51
C LYS A 76 35.23 -3.43 4.54
N PRO A 77 36.52 -3.04 4.53
CA PRO A 77 37.06 -2.12 3.53
C PRO A 77 36.86 -2.66 2.10
N PHE A 78 36.58 -1.79 1.13
CA PHE A 78 36.38 -2.20 -0.28
C PHE A 78 37.65 -2.78 -0.90
N GLU A 79 38.80 -2.24 -0.52
CA GLU A 79 40.15 -2.57 -0.97
C GLU A 79 40.76 -3.75 -0.19
N GLY A 80 41.92 -4.25 -0.62
CA GLY A 80 42.61 -5.37 0.02
C GLY A 80 42.11 -6.75 -0.40
N PRO A 81 42.34 -7.82 0.40
CA PRO A 81 42.08 -9.20 -0.03
C PRO A 81 40.61 -9.46 -0.35
N TRP A 82 39.69 -8.78 0.33
CA TRP A 82 38.25 -8.93 0.16
C TRP A 82 37.77 -8.52 -1.24
N LYS A 83 38.45 -7.57 -1.92
CA LYS A 83 38.12 -7.15 -3.30
C LYS A 83 38.20 -8.32 -4.28
N ALA A 84 39.17 -9.22 -4.09
CA ALA A 84 39.39 -10.40 -4.94
C ALA A 84 38.58 -11.64 -4.53
N GLU A 85 37.97 -11.65 -3.34
CA GLU A 85 37.10 -12.70 -2.83
C GLU A 85 35.62 -12.38 -3.13
N LEU A 86 35.16 -11.20 -2.72
CA LEU A 86 33.76 -10.80 -2.76
C LEU A 86 33.28 -10.44 -4.17
N ALA A 87 34.12 -9.81 -5.00
CA ALA A 87 33.76 -9.50 -6.40
C ALA A 87 33.62 -10.75 -7.30
N LYS A 88 33.96 -11.95 -6.82
CA LYS A 88 33.69 -13.22 -7.50
C LYS A 88 32.29 -13.79 -7.19
N VAL A 89 31.54 -13.20 -6.26
CA VAL A 89 30.28 -13.75 -5.76
C VAL A 89 29.09 -13.30 -6.62
N ASN A 90 28.85 -14.09 -7.69
CA ASN A 90 27.63 -14.13 -8.49
C ASN A 90 27.41 -12.96 -9.49
N LYS A 91 26.43 -13.12 -10.40
CA LYS A 91 26.38 -12.44 -11.72
C LYS A 91 25.14 -11.55 -12.03
N PRO A 92 24.30 -11.06 -11.09
CA PRO A 92 23.15 -10.22 -11.48
C PRO A 92 23.62 -8.90 -12.10
N ASN A 93 22.89 -8.37 -13.09
CA ASN A 93 23.31 -7.17 -13.81
C ASN A 93 23.39 -5.93 -12.91
N SER A 94 22.53 -5.82 -11.89
CA SER A 94 22.59 -4.78 -10.87
C SER A 94 23.90 -4.79 -10.06
N PHE A 95 24.49 -5.96 -9.78
CA PHE A 95 25.80 -6.03 -9.12
C PHE A 95 26.94 -5.63 -10.06
N ARG A 96 26.81 -5.92 -11.36
CA ARG A 96 27.76 -5.39 -12.37
C ARG A 96 27.68 -3.88 -12.48
N GLN A 97 26.47 -3.30 -12.42
CA GLN A 97 26.28 -1.85 -12.40
C GLN A 97 26.86 -1.25 -11.12
N ALA A 98 26.56 -1.80 -9.94
CA ALA A 98 27.13 -1.34 -8.67
C ALA A 98 28.67 -1.41 -8.63
N MET A 99 29.26 -2.44 -9.27
CA MET A 99 30.70 -2.57 -9.47
C MET A 99 31.26 -1.66 -10.57
N ALA A 100 30.44 -1.16 -11.51
CA ALA A 100 30.84 -0.10 -12.43
C ALA A 100 30.82 1.25 -11.71
N ASP A 101 29.69 1.61 -11.11
CA ASP A 101 29.45 2.87 -10.38
C ASP A 101 30.54 3.15 -9.32
N ILE A 102 30.94 2.17 -8.51
CA ILE A 102 32.01 2.37 -7.51
C ILE A 102 33.41 2.55 -8.14
N ASN A 103 33.65 2.02 -9.35
CA ASN A 103 34.88 2.32 -10.09
C ASN A 103 34.78 3.69 -10.77
N THR A 104 33.62 4.08 -11.30
CA THR A 104 33.36 5.43 -11.79
C THR A 104 33.58 6.46 -10.68
N TYR A 105 33.10 6.21 -9.46
CA TYR A 105 33.36 7.08 -8.30
C TYR A 105 34.84 7.21 -7.91
N ILE A 106 35.66 6.20 -8.21
CA ILE A 106 37.12 6.24 -8.02
C ILE A 106 37.80 7.05 -9.13
N GLU A 107 37.19 7.18 -10.31
CA GLU A 107 37.69 7.98 -11.44
C GLU A 107 37.18 9.44 -11.41
N ASP A 108 35.92 9.67 -11.03
CA ASP A 108 35.28 10.96 -10.79
C ASP A 108 34.24 10.86 -9.66
N PRO A 109 34.47 11.46 -8.48
CA PRO A 109 33.53 11.41 -7.37
C PRO A 109 32.38 12.43 -7.46
N THR A 110 32.43 13.39 -8.38
CA THR A 110 31.62 14.63 -8.31
C THR A 110 30.11 14.40 -8.43
N GLU A 111 29.65 13.50 -9.31
CA GLU A 111 28.22 13.20 -9.48
C GLU A 111 27.61 12.61 -8.19
N VAL A 112 28.28 11.60 -7.62
CA VAL A 112 27.77 10.87 -6.45
C VAL A 112 27.92 11.69 -5.18
N ASP A 113 29.00 12.48 -5.03
CA ASP A 113 29.12 13.42 -3.92
C ASP A 113 27.98 14.46 -3.95
N ALA A 114 27.62 14.98 -5.12
CA ALA A 114 26.49 15.91 -5.27
C ALA A 114 25.14 15.24 -4.97
N GLU A 115 24.95 13.97 -5.36
CA GLU A 115 23.75 13.18 -5.04
C GLU A 115 23.63 12.89 -3.54
N VAL A 116 24.73 12.54 -2.86
CA VAL A 116 24.75 12.33 -1.41
C VAL A 116 24.52 13.66 -0.68
N SER A 117 25.15 14.76 -1.12
CA SER A 117 24.96 16.09 -0.53
C SER A 117 23.51 16.59 -0.66
N LYS A 118 22.82 16.36 -1.78
CA LYS A 118 21.40 16.71 -1.94
C LYS A 118 20.47 16.01 -0.93
N ASN A 119 20.85 14.82 -0.47
CA ASN A 119 20.07 14.01 0.46
C ASN A 119 20.50 14.18 1.94
N THR A 120 21.51 15.02 2.22
CA THR A 120 22.12 15.20 3.55
C THR A 120 21.91 16.63 4.05
N ILE A 121 21.56 16.79 5.32
CA ILE A 121 21.38 18.12 5.93
C ILE A 121 22.74 18.81 6.05
N SER A 122 22.89 20.02 5.51
CA SER A 122 23.98 20.91 5.90
C SER A 122 23.64 21.57 7.24
N ASN A 123 24.56 21.56 8.21
CA ASN A 123 24.33 22.06 9.57
C ASN A 123 24.29 23.60 9.67
N HIS A 124 23.75 24.30 8.68
CA HIS A 124 23.73 25.76 8.60
C HIS A 124 22.42 26.42 8.14
N SER A 125 21.39 25.66 7.75
CA SER A 125 20.06 26.24 7.51
C SER A 125 19.47 26.80 8.80
N THR A 126 19.08 28.07 8.77
CA THR A 126 18.44 28.81 9.85
C THR A 126 16.92 28.78 9.72
N GLU A 127 16.21 29.23 10.76
CA GLU A 127 14.74 29.26 10.78
C GLU A 127 14.16 30.13 9.65
N ALA A 128 14.87 31.19 9.25
CA ALA A 128 14.50 32.06 8.13
C ALA A 128 14.57 31.38 6.75
N ASP A 129 15.38 30.32 6.60
CA ASP A 129 15.48 29.57 5.34
C ASP A 129 14.26 28.66 5.13
N PHE A 130 13.54 28.29 6.20
CA PHE A 130 12.30 27.50 6.13
C PHE A 130 11.08 28.34 5.70
N ASP A 131 10.96 29.58 6.16
CA ASP A 131 9.86 30.48 5.76
C ASP A 131 9.87 30.76 4.25
N LYS A 132 11.05 31.02 3.66
CA LYS A 132 11.21 31.20 2.20
C LYS A 132 10.64 30.04 1.38
N ILE A 133 10.87 28.80 1.83
CA ILE A 133 10.43 27.58 1.14
C ILE A 133 8.92 27.37 1.29
N ARG A 134 8.31 27.78 2.41
CA ARG A 134 6.86 27.69 2.60
C ARG A 134 6.10 28.65 1.68
N ASP A 135 6.60 29.87 1.52
CA ASP A 135 5.87 30.97 0.88
C ASP A 135 6.13 31.06 -0.64
N GLY A 136 6.81 30.07 -1.22
CA GLY A 136 6.78 29.77 -2.67
C GLY A 136 7.65 30.66 -3.57
N LEU A 137 8.54 31.49 -3.00
CA LEU A 137 9.38 32.42 -3.75
C LEU A 137 10.73 31.78 -4.15
N THR A 138 10.96 31.63 -5.45
CA THR A 138 12.28 31.34 -6.03
C THR A 138 13.04 32.65 -6.29
N ASP A 139 14.33 32.71 -5.94
CA ASP A 139 15.19 33.91 -6.04
C ASP A 139 15.57 34.26 -7.51
N ASP A 140 14.60 34.40 -8.43
CA ASP A 140 14.85 34.65 -9.87
C ASP A 140 13.79 35.55 -10.56
N ASP A 141 13.32 36.61 -9.89
CA ASP A 141 12.54 37.68 -10.54
C ASP A 141 12.65 39.04 -9.81
N THR A 142 13.72 39.81 -10.05
CA THR A 142 13.93 41.15 -9.45
C THR A 142 14.63 42.18 -10.37
N THR A 143 14.18 42.34 -11.63
CA THR A 143 14.53 43.55 -12.43
C THR A 143 13.40 44.03 -13.34
N ASN A 144 12.94 45.27 -13.09
CA ASN A 144 12.08 46.10 -13.95
C ASN A 144 10.63 45.57 -14.13
N ASP A 145 9.62 46.42 -14.34
CA ASP A 145 9.63 47.78 -14.90
C ASP A 145 8.77 48.80 -14.12
N ILE A 146 8.96 50.10 -14.41
CA ILE A 146 8.23 51.23 -13.78
C ILE A 146 7.34 51.93 -14.82
N ARG A 147 6.01 51.86 -14.66
CA ARG A 147 4.91 52.77 -15.09
C ARG A 147 3.56 52.07 -14.78
N GLY A 148 2.46 52.72 -14.41
CA GLY A 148 2.22 54.13 -14.09
C GLY A 148 0.89 54.63 -14.70
N ASN A 149 -0.02 55.15 -13.86
CA ASN A 149 -1.29 55.84 -14.20
C ASN A 149 -2.40 54.94 -14.82
N ASP A 150 -3.71 55.17 -14.65
CA ASP A 150 -4.48 56.11 -13.80
C ASP A 150 -5.92 55.59 -13.54
N ASP A 151 -6.68 56.35 -12.73
CA ASP A 151 -8.06 56.12 -12.27
C ASP A 151 -9.14 55.83 -13.33
N ALA A 152 -10.21 55.13 -12.92
CA ALA A 152 -11.61 55.49 -13.25
C ALA A 152 -12.62 54.84 -12.28
N ASP A 153 -13.75 55.52 -12.04
CA ASP A 153 -14.84 55.17 -11.10
C ASP A 153 -16.15 54.80 -11.84
N ASN A 154 -17.21 54.47 -11.07
CA ASN A 154 -18.58 54.07 -11.42
C ASN A 154 -18.79 52.57 -11.72
N GLY A 155 -19.90 51.95 -11.32
CA GLY A 155 -21.01 52.48 -10.50
C GLY A 155 -22.08 51.43 -10.25
N VAL A 156 -22.84 51.55 -9.15
CA VAL A 156 -23.92 50.62 -8.78
C VAL A 156 -25.26 51.24 -9.15
N GLU A 157 -26.15 50.46 -9.78
CA GLU A 157 -27.57 50.79 -9.81
C GLU A 157 -28.46 49.53 -9.71
N THR A 158 -29.55 49.65 -8.97
CA THR A 158 -30.46 48.56 -8.60
C THR A 158 -31.89 49.01 -8.89
N ILE A 159 -32.65 48.27 -9.69
CA ILE A 159 -34.07 48.57 -9.96
C ILE A 159 -34.94 47.36 -9.65
N THR A 160 -35.97 47.58 -8.85
CA THR A 160 -36.98 46.60 -8.43
C THR A 160 -38.20 46.61 -9.36
N GLY A 161 -38.82 45.45 -9.55
CA GLY A 161 -40.12 45.31 -10.21
C GLY A 161 -40.85 44.07 -9.69
N ASP A 162 -42.08 44.24 -9.21
CA ASP A 162 -42.86 43.23 -8.48
C ASP A 162 -44.33 43.25 -8.95
N VAL A 163 -44.91 42.08 -9.25
CA VAL A 163 -46.31 41.90 -9.71
C VAL A 163 -46.82 40.51 -9.33
N THR A 164 -48.06 40.46 -8.80
CA THR A 164 -48.87 39.25 -8.52
C THR A 164 -50.26 39.40 -9.16
N VAL A 165 -51.16 38.42 -9.26
CA VAL A 165 -51.31 37.07 -8.65
C VAL A 165 -51.73 36.07 -9.79
N ASP A 166 -52.34 34.87 -9.67
CA ASP A 166 -52.99 34.10 -8.59
C ASP A 166 -52.95 32.56 -8.84
N LEU A 167 -53.63 31.78 -8.00
CA LEU A 167 -53.83 30.32 -8.07
C LEU A 167 -55.16 29.92 -8.74
N ASP A 168 -55.27 28.66 -9.22
CA ASP A 168 -56.50 27.85 -9.03
C ASP A 168 -56.24 26.32 -9.19
N GLU A 169 -57.18 25.49 -8.72
CA GLU A 169 -57.03 24.02 -8.61
C GLU A 169 -57.40 23.18 -9.87
N VAL A 170 -57.02 21.89 -9.89
CA VAL A 170 -57.92 20.70 -10.07
C VAL A 170 -57.11 19.41 -10.35
N ALA A 171 -57.51 18.28 -9.74
CA ALA A 171 -57.09 16.92 -10.09
C ALA A 171 -58.33 16.08 -10.50
N PRO A 172 -58.22 15.02 -11.35
CA PRO A 172 -58.09 13.67 -10.76
C PRO A 172 -57.52 12.49 -11.63
N SER A 173 -57.07 11.44 -10.92
CA SER A 173 -57.26 9.99 -11.21
C SER A 173 -56.71 9.26 -12.46
N TYR A 174 -55.80 8.30 -12.18
CA TYR A 174 -55.59 6.95 -12.76
C TYR A 174 -56.01 6.58 -14.21
N LYS A 175 -55.04 5.95 -14.91
CA LYS A 175 -55.18 4.62 -15.57
C LYS A 175 -53.84 3.99 -15.95
N THR A 176 -53.74 2.66 -15.91
CA THR A 176 -52.64 1.85 -16.48
C THR A 176 -53.09 1.21 -17.81
N PRO A 177 -52.15 0.79 -18.68
CA PRO A 177 -52.10 -0.64 -18.98
C PRO A 177 -50.72 -1.25 -19.37
N VAL A 178 -50.45 -2.43 -18.81
CA VAL A 178 -49.96 -3.68 -19.45
C VAL A 178 -48.86 -3.65 -20.54
N LYS A 179 -47.72 -4.27 -20.18
CA LYS A 179 -46.80 -5.14 -20.96
C LYS A 179 -46.93 -5.19 -22.50
N ARG A 180 -45.78 -5.07 -23.20
CA ARG A 180 -45.44 -5.88 -24.37
C ARG A 180 -43.92 -6.06 -24.54
N THR A 181 -43.47 -7.29 -24.77
CA THR A 181 -42.15 -7.61 -25.34
C THR A 181 -42.30 -7.98 -26.81
N PRO A 182 -41.20 -7.96 -27.59
CA PRO A 182 -40.92 -9.11 -28.45
C PRO A 182 -39.46 -9.58 -28.39
N LYS A 183 -39.20 -10.75 -28.99
CA LYS A 183 -37.90 -11.45 -29.01
C LYS A 183 -36.96 -11.01 -30.14
N ALA A 184 -35.67 -11.25 -29.93
CA ALA A 184 -34.60 -11.13 -30.91
C ALA A 184 -34.73 -12.05 -32.14
N LYS A 185 -34.10 -11.62 -33.24
CA LYS A 185 -33.41 -12.38 -34.31
C LYS A 185 -32.57 -11.37 -35.12
N ALA A 186 -31.56 -11.70 -35.92
CA ALA A 186 -30.47 -12.69 -35.84
C ALA A 186 -29.72 -12.64 -37.19
N SER A 187 -28.37 -12.65 -37.18
CA SER A 187 -27.47 -12.86 -38.34
C SER A 187 -27.46 -11.83 -39.48
N ALA A 188 -26.26 -11.31 -39.79
CA ALA A 188 -25.66 -11.41 -41.12
C ALA A 188 -24.14 -11.14 -41.03
N VAL A 189 -23.35 -11.73 -41.94
CA VAL A 189 -21.88 -11.56 -42.03
C VAL A 189 -21.55 -10.71 -43.27
N ALA A 190 -20.53 -9.87 -43.18
CA ALA A 190 -19.89 -9.23 -44.34
C ALA A 190 -18.36 -9.29 -44.21
N THR A 191 -17.70 -9.78 -45.26
CA THR A 191 -16.23 -10.00 -45.28
C THR A 191 -15.60 -9.12 -46.37
N VAL A 192 -14.57 -8.35 -46.02
CA VAL A 192 -13.69 -7.66 -47.00
C VAL A 192 -12.23 -7.97 -46.66
N LYS A 193 -11.36 -8.01 -47.68
CA LYS A 193 -10.08 -8.74 -47.65
C LYS A 193 -8.94 -7.94 -48.27
N ALA A 194 -7.90 -7.72 -47.46
CA ALA A 194 -6.49 -7.46 -47.83
C ALA A 194 -6.13 -6.29 -48.77
N LYS A 195 -5.05 -5.57 -48.42
CA LYS A 195 -3.79 -5.69 -49.17
C LYS A 195 -2.56 -5.25 -48.38
N SER A 196 -1.41 -5.71 -48.86
CA SER A 196 -0.07 -5.61 -48.28
C SER A 196 0.78 -4.52 -48.94
N SER A 197 1.78 -4.00 -48.22
CA SER A 197 3.08 -3.64 -48.79
C SER A 197 4.18 -3.70 -47.70
N ALA A 198 5.45 -3.82 -48.11
CA ALA A 198 6.62 -3.87 -47.24
C ALA A 198 7.88 -3.46 -48.03
N SER A 199 8.90 -2.87 -47.38
CA SER A 199 10.31 -2.90 -47.82
C SER A 199 11.29 -2.32 -46.78
N SER A 200 12.54 -2.83 -46.79
CA SER A 200 13.85 -2.19 -46.48
C SER A 200 13.92 -1.05 -45.41
N ALA A 201 14.67 -1.11 -44.31
CA ALA A 201 16.01 -1.65 -43.99
C ALA A 201 17.22 -0.91 -44.61
N VAL A 202 18.25 -0.60 -43.79
CA VAL A 202 19.71 -0.59 -44.06
C VAL A 202 20.44 -0.35 -42.70
N THR A 203 21.75 -0.04 -42.64
CA THR A 203 22.65 -0.57 -41.57
C THR A 203 23.79 0.36 -41.11
N LYS A 204 24.38 0.06 -39.93
CA LYS A 204 25.78 0.34 -39.45
C LYS A 204 26.09 1.71 -38.79
N ALA A 205 27.14 1.87 -37.95
CA ALA A 205 27.91 0.95 -37.07
C ALA A 205 28.94 1.67 -36.15
N SER A 206 29.20 1.06 -34.97
CA SER A 206 30.51 0.82 -34.27
C SER A 206 31.57 1.92 -34.00
N ALA A 207 32.30 1.77 -32.88
CA ALA A 207 33.29 2.72 -32.33
C ALA A 207 34.79 2.31 -32.42
N LYS A 208 35.74 3.24 -32.18
CA LYS A 208 37.10 2.98 -31.60
C LYS A 208 38.02 4.22 -31.32
N ARG A 209 38.27 4.51 -30.02
CA ARG A 209 39.55 4.31 -29.28
C ARG A 209 40.93 4.78 -29.85
N ARG A 210 41.65 5.65 -29.11
CA ARG A 210 43.12 5.59 -28.75
C ARG A 210 43.52 6.78 -27.81
N ARG A 211 44.21 6.59 -26.65
CA ARG A 211 45.69 6.50 -26.34
C ARG A 211 46.46 7.85 -26.39
N SER A 212 47.47 8.15 -25.55
CA SER A 212 48.14 7.39 -24.44
C SER A 212 49.19 8.22 -23.62
N SER A 213 49.57 7.69 -22.43
CA SER A 213 50.93 7.76 -21.79
C SER A 213 51.40 9.13 -21.20
N GLN A 214 52.36 9.26 -20.25
CA GLN A 214 53.36 8.34 -19.67
C GLN A 214 53.97 8.85 -18.31
N THR A 215 54.31 7.97 -17.35
CA THR A 215 55.44 8.04 -16.33
C THR A 215 55.65 9.29 -15.40
N ALA A 216 56.29 9.24 -14.20
CA ALA A 216 56.76 8.18 -13.29
C ALA A 216 57.21 8.73 -11.90
N ASN A 217 57.54 7.81 -10.97
CA ASN A 217 58.53 7.91 -9.86
C ASN A 217 58.32 8.78 -8.60
N SER A 218 58.34 8.08 -7.45
CA SER A 218 59.10 8.44 -6.22
C SER A 218 58.62 9.62 -5.33
N SER A 219 58.98 9.74 -4.04
CA SER A 219 59.24 8.71 -3.00
C SER A 219 59.29 9.33 -1.58
N ALA A 220 59.15 8.46 -0.56
CA ALA A 220 59.80 8.55 0.75
C ALA A 220 59.47 9.67 1.79
N LYS A 221 58.91 9.17 2.92
CA LYS A 221 59.38 9.36 4.32
C LYS A 221 59.09 10.65 5.12
N ARG A 222 58.85 10.39 6.43
CA ARG A 222 59.16 11.22 7.63
C ARG A 222 58.26 12.46 7.87
N LYS A 223 58.10 12.96 9.11
CA LYS A 223 58.07 12.39 10.49
C LYS A 223 57.77 13.54 11.46
N ARG A 224 57.23 13.24 12.67
CA ARG A 224 57.30 14.10 13.89
C ARG A 224 56.52 15.44 13.81
N ASN A 225 56.15 16.14 14.89
CA ASN A 225 55.95 15.79 16.31
C ASN A 225 55.06 16.86 17.01
N SER A 226 54.65 16.62 18.27
CA SER A 226 54.42 17.56 19.42
C SER A 226 54.18 19.06 19.14
N SER A 227 53.27 19.74 19.85
CA SER A 227 53.36 19.96 21.32
C SER A 227 52.04 20.46 21.94
N VAL A 228 51.75 20.17 23.22
CA VAL A 228 51.78 21.10 24.40
C VAL A 228 51.09 22.45 24.16
N GLY A 229 50.12 22.92 24.97
CA GLY A 229 49.56 22.47 26.26
C GLY A 229 49.51 23.63 27.28
N TYR A 230 48.71 23.58 28.37
CA TYR A 230 48.91 24.39 29.61
C TYR A 230 48.03 23.90 30.79
N LEU A 231 48.45 24.23 32.02
CA LEU A 231 47.75 24.07 33.33
C LEU A 231 47.03 25.40 33.70
N GLU A 232 46.40 25.70 34.86
CA GLU A 232 46.33 25.16 36.25
C GLU A 232 44.98 25.70 36.86
N ASP A 233 44.34 25.30 37.98
CA ASP A 233 44.62 25.49 39.44
C ASP A 233 43.22 25.37 40.16
N LEU A 234 42.91 25.11 41.46
CA LEU A 234 43.58 24.53 42.65
C LEU A 234 42.52 23.73 43.50
N ASN A 235 42.47 23.84 44.85
CA ASN A 235 41.83 22.85 45.76
C ASN A 235 41.29 23.38 47.13
N ASP A 236 40.46 22.52 47.80
CA ASP A 236 40.25 22.25 49.25
C ASP A 236 39.80 23.27 50.34
N TYR A 237 38.85 22.83 51.21
CA TYR A 237 38.93 22.59 52.70
C TYR A 237 37.49 22.47 53.33
N ILE A 238 36.95 21.32 53.81
CA ILE A 238 37.18 20.48 55.02
C ILE A 238 36.17 20.65 56.21
N ASN A 239 35.38 19.59 56.46
CA ASN A 239 34.72 19.03 57.69
C ASN A 239 34.20 19.85 58.90
N HIS A 240 33.05 19.42 59.44
CA HIS A 240 32.87 19.05 60.87
C HIS A 240 31.68 18.05 61.08
N LYS A 241 31.55 17.42 62.27
CA LYS A 241 30.58 16.32 62.59
C LYS A 241 29.73 16.54 63.85
N SER A 242 28.51 15.95 63.90
CA SER A 242 27.84 15.42 65.13
C SER A 242 26.71 14.42 64.76
N SER A 243 26.06 13.75 65.74
CA SER A 243 25.34 12.46 65.54
C SER A 243 24.14 12.17 66.47
N SER A 244 23.11 11.44 66.00
CA SER A 244 22.21 10.59 66.83
C SER A 244 21.23 9.70 66.02
N THR A 245 20.81 8.55 66.59
CA THR A 245 19.79 7.57 66.10
C THR A 245 19.35 6.65 67.27
N PRO A 246 18.42 5.67 67.13
CA PRO A 246 17.03 5.67 66.63
C PRO A 246 16.02 5.18 67.75
N PRO A 247 14.72 4.83 67.47
CA PRO A 247 14.38 3.39 67.32
C PRO A 247 13.10 2.97 66.52
N SER A 248 13.22 1.82 65.83
CA SER A 248 12.25 0.69 65.65
C SER A 248 10.71 0.87 65.48
N ARG A 249 10.27 0.80 64.20
CA ARG A 249 9.36 -0.24 63.62
C ARG A 249 8.03 -0.65 64.33
N ARG A 250 6.88 -0.37 63.67
CA ARG A 250 5.65 -1.22 63.70
C ARG A 250 4.91 -1.22 62.35
N LYS A 251 3.96 -2.15 62.16
CA LYS A 251 3.28 -2.45 60.88
C LYS A 251 2.16 -1.43 60.57
N ILE A 252 1.89 -1.20 59.29
CA ILE A 252 0.64 -0.60 58.80
C ILE A 252 -0.24 -1.72 58.23
N ASN A 253 -1.54 -1.65 58.48
CA ASN A 253 -2.54 -2.60 57.98
C ASN A 253 -3.13 -2.09 56.66
N ALA A 254 -3.38 -2.99 55.69
CA ALA A 254 -4.09 -2.65 54.47
C ALA A 254 -5.58 -2.99 54.65
N ASP A 255 -6.40 -2.02 55.06
CA ASP A 255 -7.87 -2.00 54.97
C ASP A 255 -8.41 -0.62 55.41
N ALA A 256 -8.12 0.43 54.63
CA ALA A 256 -8.49 1.81 54.96
C ALA A 256 -8.57 2.76 53.74
N LEU A 257 -9.12 2.30 52.61
CA LEU A 257 -9.35 3.15 51.42
C LEU A 257 -10.77 2.98 50.85
N ALA A 258 -11.75 3.45 51.61
CA ALA A 258 -13.09 3.75 51.12
C ALA A 258 -13.51 5.13 51.63
N HIS A 259 -14.14 5.93 50.75
CA HIS A 259 -14.64 7.30 51.00
C HIS A 259 -13.58 8.36 51.37
N ILE A 260 -13.22 9.19 50.38
CA ILE A 260 -13.68 10.59 50.28
C ILE A 260 -13.51 11.00 48.82
N GLY A 261 -14.42 11.83 48.30
CA GLY A 261 -14.41 12.26 46.90
C GLY A 261 -14.40 13.77 46.73
N SER A 262 -14.21 14.17 45.47
CA SER A 262 -14.47 15.50 44.89
C SER A 262 -13.37 16.57 44.93
N THR A 263 -13.13 17.11 43.73
CA THR A 263 -12.62 18.46 43.41
C THR A 263 -11.27 18.95 43.94
N SER A 264 -10.28 18.99 43.04
CA SER A 264 -9.72 20.28 42.62
C SER A 264 -9.34 20.25 41.13
N ARG A 265 -9.45 21.40 40.45
CA ARG A 265 -9.19 21.54 39.00
C ARG A 265 -7.69 21.65 38.74
N ARG A 266 -7.20 21.05 37.66
CA ARG A 266 -5.97 21.45 36.97
C ARG A 266 -6.26 21.56 35.48
N ASN A 267 -5.74 22.60 34.84
CA ASN A 267 -5.87 22.78 33.39
C ASN A 267 -5.12 21.67 32.67
N VAL A 268 -5.80 20.98 31.75
CA VAL A 268 -5.22 20.00 30.84
C VAL A 268 -5.34 20.52 29.42
N ASN A 269 -4.69 21.66 29.16
CA ASN A 269 -4.33 22.08 27.80
C ASN A 269 -3.06 21.33 27.34
N SER A 270 -3.00 20.02 27.55
CA SER A 270 -2.02 19.16 26.90
C SER A 270 -2.49 18.89 25.48
N ILE A 271 -1.60 19.08 24.51
CA ILE A 271 -1.87 19.00 23.08
C ILE A 271 -2.52 17.65 22.72
N ALA A 272 -3.79 17.68 22.33
CA ALA A 272 -4.63 16.51 22.08
C ALA A 272 -4.17 15.61 20.90
N LEU A 273 -3.11 15.99 20.18
CA LEU A 273 -2.50 15.18 19.12
C LEU A 273 -1.80 13.91 19.64
N LEU A 274 -1.43 13.89 20.93
CA LEU A 274 -0.78 12.73 21.56
C LEU A 274 -1.76 11.73 22.17
N ASP A 275 -2.97 12.15 22.52
CA ASP A 275 -3.95 11.34 23.25
C ASP A 275 -4.84 10.52 22.29
N ARG A 276 -4.18 9.88 21.31
CA ARG A 276 -4.84 9.05 20.30
C ARG A 276 -5.26 7.72 20.95
N PRO A 277 -6.54 7.31 20.89
CA PRO A 277 -6.98 6.06 21.52
C PRO A 277 -6.22 4.87 20.92
N VAL A 278 -5.67 4.03 21.79
CA VAL A 278 -4.97 2.80 21.40
C VAL A 278 -6.02 1.73 21.05
N VAL A 279 -6.65 1.90 19.89
CA VAL A 279 -7.63 0.93 19.39
C VAL A 279 -6.90 -0.37 19.03
N SER A 280 -7.26 -1.45 19.72
CA SER A 280 -6.74 -2.80 19.43
C SER A 280 -7.06 -3.19 17.99
N ARG A 281 -6.06 -3.66 17.22
CA ARG A 281 -6.33 -4.23 15.89
C ARG A 281 -7.18 -5.51 16.06
N PRO A 282 -8.25 -5.71 15.25
CA PRO A 282 -8.98 -6.97 15.26
C PRO A 282 -8.05 -8.13 14.90
N GLU A 283 -8.29 -9.30 15.51
CA GLU A 283 -7.56 -10.51 15.12
C GLU A 283 -8.01 -10.96 13.72
N ALA A 284 -7.06 -11.50 12.95
CA ALA A 284 -7.35 -12.04 11.63
C ALA A 284 -8.08 -13.38 11.78
N GLN A 285 -9.40 -13.32 11.91
CA GLN A 285 -10.34 -14.45 11.94
C GLN A 285 -9.89 -15.58 11.01
N THR A 286 -9.49 -16.70 11.62
CA THR A 286 -9.02 -17.90 10.92
C THR A 286 -10.11 -18.47 10.00
N ILE A 287 -9.67 -19.22 8.98
CA ILE A 287 -10.57 -19.99 8.13
C ILE A 287 -10.43 -21.46 8.52
N ASP A 288 -11.56 -22.09 8.84
CA ASP A 288 -11.63 -23.54 8.93
C ASP A 288 -11.64 -24.14 7.52
N MET A 289 -10.59 -24.90 7.19
CA MET A 289 -10.43 -25.59 5.91
C MET A 289 -11.34 -26.82 5.78
N ASN A 290 -11.90 -27.33 6.89
CA ASN A 290 -12.74 -28.53 6.91
C ASN A 290 -14.24 -28.23 6.74
N ALA A 291 -14.68 -27.04 7.16
CA ALA A 291 -16.07 -26.61 7.05
C ALA A 291 -16.47 -26.33 5.59
N ARG A 292 -17.20 -27.26 4.95
CA ARG A 292 -17.84 -27.05 3.64
C ARG A 292 -19.24 -26.45 3.81
N SER A 293 -19.54 -25.35 3.12
CA SER A 293 -20.87 -24.75 3.10
C SER A 293 -21.87 -25.67 2.37
N GLN A 294 -23.12 -25.70 2.84
CA GLN A 294 -24.17 -26.59 2.30
C GLN A 294 -24.47 -26.27 0.83
N THR A 295 -24.51 -24.98 0.52
CA THR A 295 -24.62 -24.42 -0.84
C THR A 295 -23.55 -24.94 -1.80
N LEU A 296 -22.32 -25.14 -1.33
CA LEU A 296 -21.20 -25.69 -2.09
C LEU A 296 -21.16 -27.22 -2.07
N ALA A 297 -21.95 -27.88 -1.22
CA ALA A 297 -22.22 -29.32 -1.28
C ALA A 297 -23.35 -29.69 -2.25
N GLU A 298 -24.36 -28.82 -2.41
CA GLU A 298 -25.51 -29.00 -3.31
C GLU A 298 -25.17 -28.72 -4.79
N ARG A 299 -24.12 -27.94 -5.08
CA ARG A 299 -23.72 -27.61 -6.45
C ARG A 299 -22.93 -28.74 -7.10
N ASP A 300 -23.50 -29.30 -8.18
CA ASP A 300 -22.79 -30.12 -9.14
C ASP A 300 -21.69 -29.30 -9.85
N ILE A 301 -20.42 -29.53 -9.49
CA ILE A 301 -19.25 -28.80 -10.00
C ILE A 301 -18.21 -29.82 -10.46
N THR A 302 -18.06 -29.97 -11.77
CA THR A 302 -16.91 -30.65 -12.36
C THR A 302 -15.69 -29.72 -12.30
N PRO A 303 -14.59 -30.09 -11.62
CA PRO A 303 -13.38 -29.26 -11.61
C PRO A 303 -12.72 -29.22 -12.99
N SER A 304 -12.24 -28.03 -13.37
CA SER A 304 -11.46 -27.85 -14.60
C SER A 304 -10.11 -28.58 -14.51
N GLN A 305 -9.60 -28.99 -15.66
CA GLN A 305 -8.30 -29.68 -15.76
C GLN A 305 -7.10 -28.72 -15.64
N LEU A 306 -7.34 -27.43 -15.86
CA LEU A 306 -6.38 -26.33 -15.75
C LEU A 306 -5.84 -26.20 -14.32
N THR A 307 -4.65 -25.62 -14.21
CA THR A 307 -3.97 -25.32 -12.95
C THR A 307 -4.15 -23.84 -12.62
N PHE A 308 -4.72 -23.54 -11.46
CA PHE A 308 -5.09 -22.18 -11.07
C PHE A 308 -4.10 -21.59 -10.08
N GLY A 309 -3.40 -20.54 -10.49
CA GLY A 309 -2.57 -19.72 -9.61
C GLY A 309 -3.45 -18.79 -8.78
N PHE A 310 -3.08 -18.55 -7.52
CA PHE A 310 -3.73 -17.57 -6.67
C PHE A 310 -2.73 -16.70 -5.91
N LEU A 311 -2.82 -15.39 -6.12
CA LEU A 311 -1.89 -14.39 -5.61
C LEU A 311 -2.61 -13.47 -4.60
N GLY A 312 -2.30 -13.64 -3.32
CA GLY A 312 -2.86 -12.84 -2.23
C GLY A 312 -3.88 -13.58 -1.37
N LEU A 313 -3.47 -13.96 -0.17
CA LEU A 313 -4.33 -14.59 0.83
C LEU A 313 -4.86 -13.53 1.81
N GLY A 314 -5.54 -12.52 1.25
CA GLY A 314 -6.39 -11.56 1.99
C GLY A 314 -7.76 -12.19 2.33
N ILE A 315 -8.62 -11.46 3.05
CA ILE A 315 -9.92 -11.97 3.56
C ILE A 315 -10.68 -12.76 2.47
N MET A 316 -10.98 -12.11 1.33
CA MET A 316 -11.66 -12.73 0.19
C MET A 316 -10.84 -13.83 -0.49
N GLY A 317 -9.58 -13.56 -0.84
CA GLY A 317 -8.73 -14.54 -1.52
C GLY A 317 -8.57 -15.85 -0.76
N SER A 318 -8.56 -15.79 0.58
CA SER A 318 -8.43 -16.98 1.43
C SER A 318 -9.69 -17.84 1.52
N THR A 319 -10.91 -17.28 1.34
CA THR A 319 -12.14 -18.10 1.22
C THR A 319 -12.26 -18.68 -0.18
N ILE A 320 -11.95 -17.89 -1.21
CA ILE A 320 -11.96 -18.31 -2.63
C ILE A 320 -11.03 -19.51 -2.86
N VAL A 321 -9.79 -19.47 -2.36
CA VAL A 321 -8.84 -20.59 -2.50
C VAL A 321 -9.33 -21.84 -1.78
N LYS A 322 -9.93 -21.71 -0.59
CA LYS A 322 -10.52 -22.85 0.13
C LYS A 322 -11.60 -23.53 -0.73
N ASP A 323 -12.55 -22.76 -1.26
CA ASP A 323 -13.67 -23.31 -2.02
C ASP A 323 -13.23 -23.99 -3.33
N LEU A 324 -12.19 -23.46 -3.98
CA LEU A 324 -11.55 -24.10 -5.13
C LEU A 324 -10.89 -25.44 -4.77
N LEU A 325 -10.20 -25.54 -3.62
CA LEU A 325 -9.65 -26.80 -3.11
C LEU A 325 -10.75 -27.79 -2.71
N CYS A 326 -11.81 -27.33 -2.02
CA CYS A 326 -12.96 -28.15 -1.62
C CYS A 326 -13.77 -28.71 -2.81
N THR A 327 -13.65 -28.09 -4.00
CA THR A 327 -14.22 -28.58 -5.27
C THR A 327 -13.23 -29.38 -6.12
N GLY A 328 -12.00 -29.59 -5.65
CA GLY A 328 -11.00 -30.42 -6.34
C GLY A 328 -10.27 -29.74 -7.49
N HIS A 329 -10.29 -28.40 -7.58
CA HIS A 329 -9.44 -27.66 -8.51
C HIS A 329 -7.98 -27.73 -8.06
N LYS A 330 -7.04 -27.80 -9.01
CA LYS A 330 -5.60 -27.72 -8.72
C LYS A 330 -5.25 -26.25 -8.46
N VAL A 331 -4.85 -25.91 -7.23
CA VAL A 331 -4.49 -24.53 -6.86
C VAL A 331 -3.01 -24.42 -6.48
N VAL A 332 -2.35 -23.41 -7.05
CA VAL A 332 -0.97 -23.01 -6.75
C VAL A 332 -1.01 -21.65 -6.06
N VAL A 333 -0.54 -21.51 -4.83
CA VAL A 333 -0.73 -20.30 -4.02
C VAL A 333 0.57 -19.55 -3.73
N TRP A 334 0.46 -18.22 -3.67
CA TRP A 334 1.48 -17.34 -3.11
C TRP A 334 0.84 -16.20 -2.29
N ASN A 335 1.54 -15.81 -1.21
CA ASN A 335 1.21 -14.63 -0.44
C ASN A 335 2.48 -14.01 0.17
N ARG A 336 2.57 -12.67 0.15
CA ARG A 336 3.69 -11.89 0.71
C ARG A 336 4.05 -12.27 2.16
N THR A 337 3.06 -12.68 2.95
CA THR A 337 3.25 -13.25 4.30
C THR A 337 3.10 -14.76 4.22
N MET A 338 4.22 -15.49 4.12
CA MET A 338 4.24 -16.92 3.82
C MET A 338 3.52 -17.80 4.86
N SER A 339 3.43 -17.38 6.13
CA SER A 339 2.68 -18.12 7.16
C SER A 339 1.18 -18.18 6.92
N LYS A 340 0.63 -17.37 6.00
CA LYS A 340 -0.77 -17.52 5.54
C LYS A 340 -0.96 -18.70 4.58
N CYS A 341 0.10 -19.21 3.95
CA CYS A 341 0.00 -20.30 2.99
C CYS A 341 -0.13 -21.68 3.67
N THR A 342 0.27 -21.81 4.94
CA THR A 342 0.35 -23.10 5.65
C THR A 342 -0.97 -23.90 5.64
N PRO A 343 -2.15 -23.34 5.98
CA PRO A 343 -3.40 -24.11 5.99
C PRO A 343 -3.80 -24.61 4.59
N PHE A 344 -3.42 -23.87 3.54
CA PHE A 344 -3.69 -24.25 2.15
C PHE A 344 -2.72 -25.34 1.66
N ALA A 345 -1.46 -25.31 2.11
CA ALA A 345 -0.50 -26.38 1.86
C ALA A 345 -0.96 -27.71 2.50
N GLU A 346 -1.46 -27.65 3.73
CA GLU A 346 -2.03 -28.79 4.46
C GLU A 346 -3.31 -29.32 3.78
N ALA A 347 -4.09 -28.44 3.16
CA ALA A 347 -5.24 -28.79 2.32
C ALA A 347 -4.89 -29.17 0.86
N GLY A 348 -3.60 -29.29 0.51
CA GLY A 348 -3.13 -29.81 -0.78
C GLY A 348 -2.80 -28.79 -1.88
N ALA A 349 -2.77 -27.49 -1.57
CA ALA A 349 -2.28 -26.47 -2.51
C ALA A 349 -0.74 -26.48 -2.63
N ASP A 350 -0.24 -26.24 -3.84
CA ASP A 350 1.20 -26.10 -4.10
C ASP A 350 1.65 -24.68 -3.78
N VAL A 351 2.64 -24.49 -2.88
CA VAL A 351 3.08 -23.17 -2.42
C VAL A 351 4.38 -22.76 -3.11
N LYS A 352 4.39 -21.55 -3.70
CA LYS A 352 5.57 -20.99 -4.39
C LYS A 352 6.24 -19.85 -3.63
N GLY A 353 7.47 -19.50 -4.04
CA GLY A 353 8.28 -18.45 -3.39
C GLY A 353 7.96 -17.03 -3.86
N THR A 354 7.61 -16.86 -5.13
CA THR A 354 7.34 -15.57 -5.80
C THR A 354 6.09 -15.62 -6.68
N PRO A 355 5.51 -14.47 -7.07
CA PRO A 355 4.47 -14.42 -8.09
C PRO A 355 4.88 -15.05 -9.42
N MET A 356 6.12 -14.81 -9.88
CA MET A 356 6.69 -15.43 -11.09
C MET A 356 6.59 -16.96 -11.06
N ASP A 357 6.99 -17.60 -9.96
CA ASP A 357 6.95 -19.06 -9.80
C ASP A 357 5.53 -19.63 -9.92
N VAL A 358 4.51 -18.88 -9.48
CA VAL A 358 3.09 -19.27 -9.64
C VAL A 358 2.67 -19.15 -11.10
N VAL A 359 3.07 -18.09 -11.79
CA VAL A 359 2.76 -17.88 -13.21
C VAL A 359 3.41 -18.97 -14.06
N GLU A 360 4.67 -19.36 -13.80
CA GLU A 360 5.28 -20.49 -14.51
C GLU A 360 4.48 -21.79 -14.31
N ALA A 361 4.05 -22.08 -13.07
CA ALA A 361 3.37 -23.31 -12.68
C ALA A 361 1.85 -23.37 -12.98
N SER A 362 1.22 -22.30 -13.46
CA SER A 362 -0.25 -22.19 -13.60
C SER A 362 -0.68 -21.79 -15.01
N ASP A 363 -1.90 -22.17 -15.39
CA ASP A 363 -2.52 -21.82 -16.68
C ASP A 363 -3.33 -20.52 -16.58
N VAL A 364 -4.06 -20.35 -15.46
CA VAL A 364 -4.86 -19.16 -15.14
C VAL A 364 -4.43 -18.65 -13.76
N ILE A 365 -4.15 -17.36 -13.62
CA ILE A 365 -3.61 -16.76 -12.39
C ILE A 365 -4.57 -15.69 -11.87
N PHE A 366 -5.23 -15.96 -10.74
CA PHE A 366 -6.03 -15.00 -10.00
C PHE A 366 -5.16 -14.12 -9.10
N CYS A 367 -5.50 -12.83 -8.99
CA CYS A 367 -4.93 -11.89 -8.02
C CYS A 367 -6.02 -11.30 -7.12
N CYS A 368 -5.78 -11.20 -5.82
CA CYS A 368 -6.69 -10.58 -4.87
C CYS A 368 -5.92 -9.88 -3.73
N VAL A 369 -5.59 -8.61 -3.94
CA VAL A 369 -4.82 -7.75 -3.03
C VAL A 369 -5.60 -6.48 -2.65
N SER A 370 -5.01 -5.65 -1.77
CA SER A 370 -5.71 -4.55 -1.08
C SER A 370 -6.06 -3.35 -1.97
N ASP A 371 -5.19 -3.01 -2.92
CA ASP A 371 -5.18 -1.70 -3.57
C ASP A 371 -4.44 -1.68 -4.92
N PRO A 372 -4.66 -0.67 -5.78
CA PRO A 372 -4.02 -0.52 -7.09
C PRO A 372 -2.49 -0.60 -7.07
N LYS A 373 -1.84 -0.07 -6.02
CA LYS A 373 -0.39 -0.14 -5.91
C LYS A 373 0.05 -1.56 -5.61
N ALA A 374 -0.62 -2.27 -4.71
CA ALA A 374 -0.33 -3.68 -4.46
C ALA A 374 -0.47 -4.55 -5.73
N SER A 375 -1.46 -4.28 -6.60
CA SER A 375 -1.57 -4.94 -7.91
C SER A 375 -0.42 -4.57 -8.85
N LYS A 376 -0.12 -3.27 -9.03
CA LYS A 376 0.99 -2.81 -9.89
C LYS A 376 2.36 -3.32 -9.42
N ASP A 377 2.66 -3.23 -8.12
CA ASP A 377 3.88 -3.76 -7.50
C ASP A 377 4.02 -5.29 -7.69
N LEU A 378 2.90 -6.02 -7.78
CA LEU A 378 2.87 -7.47 -7.96
C LEU A 378 2.96 -7.90 -9.44
N VAL A 379 2.45 -7.09 -10.37
CA VAL A 379 2.53 -7.35 -11.81
C VAL A 379 3.89 -6.93 -12.39
N PHE A 380 4.31 -5.69 -12.13
CA PHE A 380 5.49 -5.05 -12.73
C PHE A 380 6.75 -5.11 -11.86
N GLY A 381 6.64 -5.49 -10.58
CA GLY A 381 7.76 -5.49 -9.64
C GLY A 381 8.76 -6.64 -9.84
N ASN A 382 9.85 -6.59 -9.07
CA ASN A 382 10.88 -7.63 -9.08
C ASN A 382 10.31 -9.00 -8.68
N CYS A 383 10.48 -9.99 -9.56
CA CYS A 383 9.84 -11.32 -9.47
C CYS A 383 8.30 -11.31 -9.48
N GLY A 384 7.69 -10.23 -9.97
CA GLY A 384 6.27 -10.11 -10.26
C GLY A 384 5.82 -10.95 -11.46
N VAL A 385 4.55 -10.80 -11.83
CA VAL A 385 3.89 -11.58 -12.90
C VAL A 385 4.63 -11.48 -14.23
N LEU A 386 5.02 -10.27 -14.64
CA LEU A 386 5.73 -10.01 -15.90
C LEU A 386 7.23 -10.34 -15.85
N GLY A 387 7.70 -10.96 -14.77
CA GLY A 387 9.08 -11.45 -14.67
C GLY A 387 9.31 -12.81 -15.36
N VAL A 388 8.25 -13.51 -15.78
CA VAL A 388 8.37 -14.71 -16.63
C VAL A 388 8.85 -14.34 -18.04
N LYS A 389 9.44 -15.29 -18.76
CA LYS A 389 9.96 -15.04 -20.11
C LYS A 389 8.87 -14.79 -21.16
N GLU A 390 7.77 -15.51 -21.05
CA GLU A 390 6.62 -15.48 -21.95
C GLU A 390 5.36 -15.83 -21.15
N MET A 391 4.23 -15.18 -21.44
CA MET A 391 2.91 -15.54 -20.91
C MET A 391 2.03 -16.28 -21.93
N ASN A 392 2.62 -16.74 -23.04
CA ASN A 392 1.94 -17.44 -24.13
C ASN A 392 1.01 -18.56 -23.62
N GLY A 393 -0.29 -18.44 -23.92
CA GLY A 393 -1.36 -19.36 -23.51
C GLY A 393 -1.91 -19.15 -22.10
N LYS A 394 -1.18 -18.49 -21.21
CA LYS A 394 -1.58 -18.22 -19.83
C LYS A 394 -2.57 -17.05 -19.75
N ALA A 395 -3.38 -17.03 -18.70
CA ALA A 395 -4.31 -15.95 -18.41
C ALA A 395 -4.04 -15.33 -17.04
N TYR A 396 -4.21 -14.02 -16.91
CA TYR A 396 -4.19 -13.29 -15.65
C TYR A 396 -5.58 -12.71 -15.37
N VAL A 397 -6.05 -12.87 -14.13
CA VAL A 397 -7.39 -12.50 -13.68
C VAL A 397 -7.27 -11.60 -12.45
N GLU A 398 -7.46 -10.30 -12.64
CA GLU A 398 -7.35 -9.32 -11.55
C GLU A 398 -8.68 -9.22 -10.80
N MET A 399 -8.72 -9.70 -9.56
CA MET A 399 -9.91 -9.68 -8.70
C MET A 399 -9.83 -8.62 -7.59
N SER A 400 -8.79 -7.78 -7.60
CA SER A 400 -8.61 -6.68 -6.65
C SER A 400 -9.44 -5.47 -7.06
N THR A 401 -10.03 -4.76 -6.10
CA THR A 401 -10.73 -3.50 -6.40
C THR A 401 -9.73 -2.38 -6.67
N ILE A 402 -9.69 -1.98 -7.95
CA ILE A 402 -8.77 -1.01 -8.54
C ILE A 402 -9.53 -0.01 -9.41
N ASP A 403 -8.86 1.09 -9.77
CA ASP A 403 -9.31 2.03 -10.80
C ASP A 403 -9.24 1.43 -12.22
N PRO A 404 -10.09 1.89 -13.16
CA PRO A 404 -10.09 1.40 -14.54
C PRO A 404 -8.75 1.60 -15.27
N GLU A 405 -8.04 2.69 -14.96
CA GLU A 405 -6.72 3.01 -15.52
C GLU A 405 -5.66 1.99 -15.10
N THR A 406 -5.57 1.64 -13.80
CA THR A 406 -4.70 0.56 -13.33
C THR A 406 -5.07 -0.80 -13.92
N SER A 407 -6.36 -1.06 -14.16
CA SER A 407 -6.81 -2.28 -14.85
C SER A 407 -6.29 -2.33 -16.30
N GLN A 408 -6.40 -1.21 -17.02
CA GLN A 408 -5.90 -1.06 -18.39
C GLN A 408 -4.37 -1.19 -18.47
N ASP A 409 -3.61 -0.52 -17.59
CA ASP A 409 -2.15 -0.64 -17.52
C ASP A 409 -1.71 -2.11 -17.38
N ILE A 410 -2.37 -2.85 -16.48
CA ILE A 410 -2.08 -4.28 -16.24
C ILE A 410 -2.49 -5.11 -17.47
N ALA A 411 -3.64 -4.83 -18.09
CA ALA A 411 -4.09 -5.52 -19.29
C ALA A 411 -3.07 -5.39 -20.43
N GLU A 412 -2.59 -4.17 -20.70
CA GLU A 412 -1.58 -3.89 -21.74
C GLU A 412 -0.24 -4.56 -21.44
N GLY A 413 0.20 -4.56 -20.17
CA GLY A 413 1.42 -5.26 -19.73
C GLY A 413 1.33 -6.79 -19.94
N ILE A 414 0.21 -7.41 -19.55
CA ILE A 414 -0.03 -8.85 -19.71
C ILE A 414 -0.14 -9.24 -21.19
N GLN A 415 -0.87 -8.47 -22.00
CA GLN A 415 -1.04 -8.70 -23.43
C GLN A 415 0.28 -8.53 -24.19
N SER A 416 1.10 -7.54 -23.82
CA SER A 416 2.44 -7.34 -24.40
C SER A 416 3.41 -8.51 -24.12
N ALA A 417 3.17 -9.29 -23.07
CA ALA A 417 3.90 -10.51 -22.74
C ALA A 417 3.32 -11.79 -23.39
N GLY A 418 2.27 -11.66 -24.23
CA GLY A 418 1.58 -12.79 -24.88
C GLY A 418 0.52 -13.48 -24.00
N GLY A 419 0.18 -12.90 -22.85
CA GLY A 419 -0.85 -13.40 -21.94
C GLY A 419 -2.25 -12.86 -22.26
N ARG A 420 -3.27 -13.55 -21.75
CA ARG A 420 -4.67 -13.09 -21.79
C ARG A 420 -5.04 -12.38 -20.48
N TYR A 421 -5.96 -11.41 -20.53
CA TYR A 421 -6.35 -10.61 -19.35
C TYR A 421 -7.86 -10.56 -19.13
N LEU A 422 -8.28 -10.66 -17.87
CA LEU A 422 -9.65 -10.45 -17.42
C LEU A 422 -9.65 -9.67 -16.08
N GLU A 423 -10.49 -8.65 -15.94
CA GLU A 423 -10.83 -8.05 -14.65
C GLU A 423 -12.08 -8.73 -14.07
N VAL A 424 -12.12 -9.00 -12.77
CA VAL A 424 -13.21 -9.72 -12.09
C VAL A 424 -13.49 -9.07 -10.73
N GLN A 425 -14.33 -8.05 -10.70
CA GLN A 425 -14.75 -7.41 -9.46
C GLN A 425 -15.75 -8.31 -8.71
N ILE A 426 -15.56 -8.42 -7.39
CA ILE A 426 -16.32 -9.32 -6.51
C ILE A 426 -17.17 -8.49 -5.55
N HIS A 427 -18.48 -8.71 -5.55
CA HIS A 427 -19.40 -8.19 -4.54
C HIS A 427 -19.94 -9.30 -3.64
N GLY A 428 -19.95 -9.01 -2.33
CA GLY A 428 -20.49 -9.86 -1.27
C GLY A 428 -19.76 -9.62 0.05
N THR A 429 -20.39 -10.03 1.14
CA THR A 429 -19.75 -10.14 2.46
C THR A 429 -18.81 -11.36 2.51
N ARG A 430 -17.94 -11.43 3.54
CA ARG A 430 -17.13 -12.63 3.80
C ARG A 430 -18.02 -13.87 3.98
N GLN A 431 -19.17 -13.76 4.64
CA GLN A 431 -20.09 -14.88 4.80
C GLN A 431 -20.62 -15.36 3.44
N GLU A 432 -21.04 -14.45 2.56
CA GLU A 432 -21.42 -14.80 1.19
C GLU A 432 -20.24 -15.35 0.37
N ALA A 433 -18.99 -15.05 0.75
CA ALA A 433 -17.78 -15.66 0.19
C ALA A 433 -17.54 -17.10 0.68
N GLU A 434 -17.88 -17.42 1.94
CA GLU A 434 -17.77 -18.78 2.51
C GLU A 434 -18.96 -19.68 2.11
N ASP A 435 -20.11 -19.08 1.78
CA ASP A 435 -21.28 -19.77 1.21
C ASP A 435 -21.24 -19.90 -0.33
N GLY A 436 -20.16 -19.44 -0.99
CA GLY A 436 -20.05 -19.44 -2.46
C GLY A 436 -21.11 -18.61 -3.18
N MET A 437 -21.70 -17.63 -2.49
CA MET A 437 -22.88 -16.84 -2.91
C MET A 437 -22.55 -15.48 -3.54
N LEU A 438 -21.27 -15.22 -3.84
CA LEU A 438 -20.78 -13.94 -4.38
C LEU A 438 -21.45 -13.54 -5.69
N ILE A 439 -21.35 -12.24 -6.01
CA ILE A 439 -21.69 -11.69 -7.32
C ILE A 439 -20.38 -11.31 -8.02
N ILE A 440 -20.18 -11.83 -9.23
CA ILE A 440 -19.01 -11.56 -10.08
C ILE A 440 -19.39 -10.60 -11.21
N LEU A 441 -18.60 -9.54 -11.36
CA LEU A 441 -18.64 -8.62 -12.49
C LEU A 441 -17.31 -8.76 -13.24
N ALA A 442 -17.35 -9.18 -14.50
CA ALA A 442 -16.15 -9.46 -15.30
C ALA A 442 -16.07 -8.62 -16.58
N GLY A 443 -14.86 -8.29 -17.02
CA GLY A 443 -14.58 -7.58 -18.29
C GLY A 443 -13.19 -7.91 -18.84
N GLY A 444 -13.01 -7.79 -20.16
CA GLY A 444 -11.76 -8.16 -20.85
C GLY A 444 -11.93 -9.38 -21.77
N ASP A 445 -10.99 -10.32 -21.73
CA ASP A 445 -10.96 -11.47 -22.64
C ASP A 445 -12.08 -12.48 -22.33
N ARG A 446 -13.05 -12.59 -23.24
CA ARG A 446 -14.18 -13.51 -23.11
C ARG A 446 -13.77 -14.99 -23.06
N SER A 447 -12.63 -15.37 -23.66
CA SER A 447 -12.13 -16.75 -23.56
C SER A 447 -11.70 -17.10 -22.14
N VAL A 448 -11.04 -16.17 -21.44
CA VAL A 448 -10.64 -16.35 -20.03
C VAL A 448 -11.86 -16.44 -19.12
N PHE A 449 -12.93 -15.68 -19.41
CA PHE A 449 -14.18 -15.77 -18.66
C PHE A 449 -14.83 -17.15 -18.73
N GLU A 450 -14.81 -17.81 -19.90
CA GLU A 450 -15.33 -19.18 -20.05
C GLU A 450 -14.35 -20.23 -19.47
N ASP A 451 -13.03 -20.05 -19.61
CA ASP A 451 -12.02 -20.93 -18.97
C ASP A 451 -12.17 -20.95 -17.44
N CYS A 452 -12.57 -19.83 -16.84
CA CYS A 452 -12.82 -19.67 -15.41
C CYS A 452 -14.22 -20.15 -14.96
N HIS A 453 -15.07 -20.67 -15.85
CA HIS A 453 -16.48 -20.93 -15.55
C HIS A 453 -16.69 -21.87 -14.35
N SER A 454 -15.88 -22.92 -14.19
CA SER A 454 -15.99 -23.84 -13.04
C SER A 454 -15.62 -23.16 -11.71
N CYS A 455 -14.60 -22.30 -11.73
CA CYS A 455 -14.17 -21.50 -10.58
C CYS A 455 -15.25 -20.47 -10.20
N PHE A 456 -15.85 -19.79 -11.17
CA PHE A 456 -16.93 -18.85 -10.90
C PHE A 456 -18.22 -19.56 -10.41
N LYS A 457 -18.57 -20.72 -10.96
CA LYS A 457 -19.69 -21.57 -10.47
C LYS A 457 -19.46 -22.06 -9.04
N THR A 458 -18.20 -22.22 -8.63
CA THR A 458 -17.80 -22.54 -7.26
C THR A 458 -18.11 -21.37 -6.32
N ILE A 459 -17.54 -20.20 -6.57
CA ILE A 459 -17.51 -19.10 -5.58
C ILE A 459 -18.66 -18.09 -5.69
N ALA A 460 -19.40 -18.09 -6.80
CA ALA A 460 -20.43 -17.09 -7.08
C ALA A 460 -21.81 -17.69 -7.37
N LYS A 461 -22.85 -16.96 -6.94
CA LYS A 461 -24.26 -17.21 -7.27
C LYS A 461 -24.63 -16.66 -8.65
N ASN A 462 -24.06 -15.52 -9.02
CA ASN A 462 -24.36 -14.79 -10.24
C ASN A 462 -23.08 -14.23 -10.86
N THR A 463 -22.92 -14.39 -12.18
CA THR A 463 -21.80 -13.89 -12.97
C THR A 463 -22.32 -12.99 -14.08
N PHE A 464 -21.70 -11.83 -14.25
CA PHE A 464 -22.02 -10.86 -15.30
C PHE A 464 -20.76 -10.56 -16.12
N PHE A 465 -20.89 -10.52 -17.44
CA PHE A 465 -19.81 -10.14 -18.35
C PHE A 465 -20.16 -8.79 -18.99
N LEU A 466 -19.32 -7.77 -18.75
CA LEU A 466 -19.59 -6.35 -18.99
C LEU A 466 -18.81 -5.79 -20.21
N GLY A 467 -18.28 -6.69 -21.05
CA GLY A 467 -17.56 -6.34 -22.27
C GLY A 467 -16.07 -6.09 -22.01
N GLU A 468 -15.61 -4.90 -22.35
CA GLU A 468 -14.19 -4.52 -22.38
C GLU A 468 -13.58 -4.27 -21.00
N VAL A 469 -12.26 -4.08 -20.95
CA VAL A 469 -11.50 -3.76 -19.73
C VAL A 469 -11.96 -2.41 -19.14
N GLY A 470 -11.85 -2.28 -17.83
CA GLY A 470 -12.31 -1.12 -17.06
C GLY A 470 -13.82 -1.11 -16.77
N ASN A 471 -14.66 -1.85 -17.48
CA ASN A 471 -16.12 -1.78 -17.31
C ASN A 471 -16.62 -2.43 -16.01
N ALA A 472 -16.04 -3.54 -15.57
CA ALA A 472 -16.33 -4.11 -14.25
C ALA A 472 -15.77 -3.23 -13.14
N CYS A 473 -14.58 -2.65 -13.31
CA CYS A 473 -14.03 -1.67 -12.36
C CYS A 473 -14.96 -0.45 -12.19
N LYS A 474 -15.44 0.16 -13.30
CA LYS A 474 -16.41 1.28 -13.28
C LYS A 474 -17.69 0.91 -12.53
N VAL A 475 -18.33 -0.21 -12.88
CA VAL A 475 -19.60 -0.63 -12.26
C VAL A 475 -19.42 -0.95 -10.77
N ASN A 476 -18.32 -1.62 -10.39
CA ASN A 476 -17.98 -1.88 -8.99
C ASN A 476 -17.81 -0.57 -8.20
N LEU A 477 -17.06 0.40 -8.70
CA LEU A 477 -16.86 1.68 -8.01
C LEU A 477 -18.19 2.47 -7.86
N ILE A 478 -19.07 2.43 -8.86
CA ILE A 478 -20.43 2.99 -8.76
C ILE A 478 -21.21 2.31 -7.61
N LEU A 479 -21.13 0.98 -7.49
CA LEU A 479 -21.79 0.25 -6.40
C LEU A 479 -21.16 0.58 -5.02
N GLN A 480 -19.84 0.67 -4.91
CA GLN A 480 -19.15 1.07 -3.67
C GLN A 480 -19.51 2.50 -3.24
N THR A 481 -19.83 3.39 -4.19
CA THR A 481 -20.38 4.73 -3.90
C THR A 481 -21.67 4.63 -3.09
N ILE A 482 -22.62 3.82 -3.56
CA ILE A 482 -23.93 3.62 -2.92
C ILE A 482 -23.75 3.03 -1.51
N VAL A 483 -22.84 2.05 -1.37
CA VAL A 483 -22.51 1.45 -0.07
C VAL A 483 -21.96 2.49 0.90
N GLY A 484 -20.89 3.20 0.52
CA GLY A 484 -20.21 4.15 1.42
C GLY A 484 -21.11 5.29 1.90
N VAL A 485 -21.91 5.88 1.01
CA VAL A 485 -22.88 6.94 1.36
C VAL A 485 -23.96 6.40 2.31
N SER A 486 -24.48 5.21 2.02
CA SER A 486 -25.54 4.59 2.84
C SER A 486 -25.06 4.19 4.24
N LEU A 487 -23.78 3.80 4.37
CA LEU A 487 -23.15 3.50 5.67
C LEU A 487 -22.98 4.77 6.53
N VAL A 488 -22.57 5.90 5.94
CA VAL A 488 -22.46 7.17 6.66
C VAL A 488 -23.84 7.69 7.08
N GLY A 489 -24.83 7.68 6.19
CA GLY A 489 -26.20 8.09 6.53
C GLY A 489 -26.83 7.24 7.66
N LEU A 490 -26.61 5.93 7.67
CA LEU A 490 -27.02 5.05 8.77
C LEU A 490 -26.27 5.39 10.08
N ALA A 491 -24.95 5.60 10.00
CA ALA A 491 -24.13 5.94 11.15
C ALA A 491 -24.54 7.28 11.80
N GLU A 492 -24.87 8.30 11.00
CA GLU A 492 -25.37 9.58 11.48
C GLU A 492 -26.77 9.46 12.09
N ALA A 493 -27.69 8.70 11.47
CA ALA A 493 -29.02 8.45 12.01
C ALA A 493 -28.98 7.70 13.36
N LEU A 494 -28.13 6.68 13.49
CA LEU A 494 -27.93 5.97 14.75
C LEU A 494 -27.24 6.84 15.80
N ALA A 495 -26.28 7.69 15.42
CA ALA A 495 -25.64 8.61 16.37
C ALA A 495 -26.62 9.65 16.90
N LEU A 496 -27.54 10.15 16.05
CA LEU A 496 -28.62 11.04 16.47
C LEU A 496 -29.59 10.34 17.44
N ALA A 497 -29.91 9.06 17.22
CA ALA A 497 -30.73 8.28 18.14
C ALA A 497 -30.05 8.08 19.52
N ASP A 498 -28.75 7.77 19.54
CA ASP A 498 -27.93 7.70 20.78
C ASP A 498 -27.94 9.03 21.54
N ARG A 499 -27.85 10.17 20.83
CA ARG A 499 -27.94 11.52 21.42
C ARG A 499 -29.34 11.85 21.96
N PHE A 500 -30.41 11.32 21.36
CA PHE A 500 -31.76 11.38 21.92
C PHE A 500 -32.01 10.35 23.03
N SER A 501 -31.00 9.56 23.43
CA SER A 501 -31.13 8.47 24.41
C SER A 501 -32.13 7.38 24.01
N ILE A 502 -32.34 7.19 22.71
CA ILE A 502 -33.21 6.15 22.15
C ILE A 502 -32.39 4.86 21.98
N SER A 503 -32.99 3.72 22.32
CA SER A 503 -32.37 2.41 22.13
C SER A 503 -32.02 2.17 20.65
N LEU A 504 -30.73 2.02 20.36
CA LEU A 504 -30.25 1.69 19.01
C LEU A 504 -30.78 0.33 18.53
N LYS A 505 -31.01 -0.61 19.46
CA LYS A 505 -31.65 -1.90 19.14
C LYS A 505 -33.07 -1.68 18.63
N ASP A 506 -33.84 -0.82 19.29
CA ASP A 506 -35.25 -0.58 18.96
C ASP A 506 -35.36 0.13 17.60
N ILE A 507 -34.46 1.07 17.31
CA ILE A 507 -34.34 1.69 15.98
C ILE A 507 -34.02 0.66 14.89
N ILE A 508 -33.14 -0.31 15.17
CA ILE A 508 -32.78 -1.37 14.22
C ILE A 508 -33.91 -2.40 14.04
N ASP A 509 -34.61 -2.77 15.11
CA ASP A 509 -35.76 -3.66 15.06
C ASP A 509 -36.95 -3.00 14.32
N ILE A 510 -37.13 -1.67 14.46
CA ILE A 510 -38.08 -0.88 13.65
C ILE A 510 -37.61 -0.81 12.19
N PHE A 511 -36.34 -0.50 11.92
CA PHE A 511 -35.78 -0.41 10.56
C PHE A 511 -35.97 -1.71 9.77
N GLU A 512 -35.83 -2.87 10.43
CA GLU A 512 -36.09 -4.20 9.85
C GLU A 512 -37.53 -4.37 9.34
N LEU A 513 -38.51 -3.65 9.91
CA LEU A 513 -39.90 -3.68 9.48
C LEU A 513 -40.23 -2.64 8.37
N THR A 514 -39.30 -1.73 8.05
CA THR A 514 -39.53 -0.71 7.02
C THR A 514 -39.23 -1.19 5.61
N SER A 515 -39.82 -0.52 4.61
CA SER A 515 -39.45 -0.66 3.19
C SER A 515 -38.02 -0.20 2.87
N MET A 516 -37.31 0.44 3.81
CA MET A 516 -35.92 0.86 3.67
C MET A 516 -34.92 -0.26 4.03
N LYS A 517 -35.40 -1.40 4.56
CA LYS A 517 -34.56 -2.56 4.89
C LYS A 517 -33.75 -3.02 3.67
N SER A 518 -32.43 -2.90 3.76
CA SER A 518 -31.48 -3.68 2.97
C SER A 518 -30.70 -4.61 3.91
N GLN A 519 -30.33 -5.79 3.41
CA GLN A 519 -29.60 -6.79 4.20
C GLN A 519 -28.26 -6.24 4.72
N LEU A 520 -27.59 -5.43 3.90
CA LEU A 520 -26.33 -4.76 4.24
C LEU A 520 -26.49 -3.75 5.37
N LEU A 521 -27.43 -2.79 5.27
CA LEU A 521 -27.64 -1.79 6.30
C LEU A 521 -28.17 -2.41 7.60
N LEU A 522 -28.97 -3.48 7.50
CA LEU A 522 -29.44 -4.21 8.67
C LEU A 522 -28.30 -4.93 9.40
N ALA A 523 -27.38 -5.59 8.68
CA ALA A 523 -26.20 -6.21 9.28
C ALA A 523 -25.28 -5.15 9.91
N LYS A 524 -24.95 -4.11 9.16
CA LYS A 524 -24.04 -3.04 9.57
C LYS A 524 -24.60 -2.20 10.72
N GLY A 525 -25.90 -1.97 10.76
CA GLY A 525 -26.59 -1.36 11.90
C GLY A 525 -26.56 -2.24 13.15
N LYS A 526 -26.65 -3.57 13.00
CA LYS A 526 -26.50 -4.53 14.12
C LYS A 526 -25.06 -4.65 14.62
N GLU A 527 -24.05 -4.35 13.81
CA GLU A 527 -22.66 -4.16 14.21
C GLU A 527 -22.50 -2.84 15.01
N MET A 528 -22.94 -1.71 14.42
CA MET A 528 -22.90 -0.36 15.03
C MET A 528 -23.58 -0.32 16.40
N ALA A 529 -24.79 -0.88 16.53
CA ALA A 529 -25.55 -0.90 17.77
C ALA A 529 -24.92 -1.78 18.87
N LYS A 530 -24.05 -2.73 18.52
CA LYS A 530 -23.25 -3.53 19.47
C LYS A 530 -21.91 -2.89 19.81
N GLY A 531 -21.37 -2.05 18.93
CA GLY A 531 -19.98 -1.59 18.99
C GLY A 531 -18.95 -2.68 18.61
N ASP A 532 -19.39 -3.76 17.94
CA ASP A 532 -18.51 -4.79 17.42
C ASP A 532 -18.20 -4.51 15.95
N PHE A 533 -16.93 -4.25 15.64
CA PHE A 533 -16.44 -3.89 14.31
C PHE A 533 -15.44 -4.92 13.76
N ASN A 534 -15.67 -6.21 14.07
CA ASN A 534 -14.96 -7.34 13.47
C ASN A 534 -14.98 -7.28 11.91
N PRO A 535 -13.83 -7.21 11.24
CA PRO A 535 -13.74 -6.77 9.84
C PRO A 535 -14.29 -7.79 8.83
N GLN A 536 -15.44 -7.47 8.24
CA GLN A 536 -15.95 -8.11 7.01
C GLN A 536 -15.39 -7.38 5.79
N GLN A 537 -15.49 -6.04 5.78
CA GLN A 537 -14.81 -5.16 4.82
C GLN A 537 -14.01 -4.10 5.60
N PRO A 538 -12.67 -4.11 5.56
CA PRO A 538 -11.86 -3.12 6.26
C PRO A 538 -12.22 -1.67 5.87
N LEU A 539 -12.32 -0.80 6.88
CA LEU A 539 -12.63 0.62 6.72
C LEU A 539 -11.62 1.33 5.80
N SER A 540 -10.35 0.92 5.86
CA SER A 540 -9.30 1.37 4.94
C SER A 540 -9.57 1.02 3.47
N HIS A 541 -10.24 -0.10 3.18
CA HIS A 541 -10.65 -0.49 1.82
C HIS A 541 -11.85 0.34 1.35
N MET A 542 -12.90 0.52 2.16
CA MET A 542 -14.02 1.41 1.82
C MET A 542 -13.54 2.85 1.56
N GLN A 543 -12.65 3.38 2.39
CA GLN A 543 -12.03 4.70 2.17
C GLN A 543 -11.19 4.75 0.89
N LYS A 544 -10.50 3.66 0.53
CA LYS A 544 -9.78 3.54 -0.75
C LYS A 544 -10.77 3.54 -1.92
N ASP A 545 -11.82 2.73 -1.87
CA ASP A 545 -12.83 2.63 -2.93
C ASP A 545 -13.48 4.00 -3.22
N LEU A 546 -13.89 4.73 -2.17
CA LEU A 546 -14.44 6.09 -2.30
C LEU A 546 -13.43 7.11 -2.85
N ARG A 547 -12.12 6.94 -2.60
CA ARG A 547 -11.08 7.75 -3.25
C ARG A 547 -11.00 7.44 -4.75
N LEU A 548 -11.10 6.17 -5.16
CA LEU A 548 -11.09 5.76 -6.56
C LEU A 548 -12.32 6.27 -7.31
N VAL A 549 -13.50 6.25 -6.67
CA VAL A 549 -14.73 6.87 -7.20
C VAL A 549 -14.52 8.35 -7.50
N LEU A 550 -13.93 9.11 -6.56
CA LEU A 550 -13.73 10.54 -6.74
C LEU A 550 -12.70 10.84 -7.84
N SER A 551 -11.62 10.06 -7.96
CA SER A 551 -10.69 10.16 -9.10
C SER A 551 -11.37 9.85 -10.44
N MET A 552 -12.23 8.82 -10.50
CA MET A 552 -12.99 8.47 -11.70
C MET A 552 -14.03 9.54 -12.07
N ALA A 553 -14.56 10.28 -11.07
CA ALA A 553 -15.51 11.37 -11.29
C ALA A 553 -14.82 12.67 -11.74
N GLU A 554 -13.64 12.97 -11.20
CA GLU A 554 -12.77 14.09 -11.63
C GLU A 554 -12.43 13.96 -13.12
N ASN A 555 -12.04 12.76 -13.57
CA ASN A 555 -11.71 12.43 -14.97
C ASN A 555 -12.92 12.53 -15.94
N LEU A 556 -14.10 12.94 -15.46
CA LEU A 556 -15.36 13.13 -16.20
C LEU A 556 -16.06 14.47 -15.87
N ASP A 557 -15.41 15.39 -15.16
CA ASP A 557 -15.99 16.65 -14.63
C ASP A 557 -17.27 16.44 -13.79
N GLN A 558 -17.49 15.22 -13.26
CA GLN A 558 -18.74 14.83 -12.60
C GLN A 558 -18.72 15.21 -11.12
N SER A 559 -19.44 16.28 -10.76
CA SER A 559 -19.60 16.70 -9.37
C SER A 559 -20.23 15.61 -8.49
N MET A 560 -19.58 15.26 -7.38
CA MET A 560 -19.97 14.17 -6.46
C MET A 560 -19.90 14.61 -4.97
N PRO A 561 -20.62 15.67 -4.55
CA PRO A 561 -20.40 16.33 -3.26
C PRO A 561 -20.69 15.45 -2.03
N VAL A 562 -21.75 14.63 -2.07
CA VAL A 562 -22.09 13.70 -0.98
C VAL A 562 -20.98 12.67 -0.78
N THR A 563 -20.44 12.13 -1.87
CA THR A 563 -19.33 11.16 -1.87
C THR A 563 -18.03 11.79 -1.35
N ALA A 564 -17.76 13.06 -1.67
CA ALA A 564 -16.60 13.80 -1.17
C ALA A 564 -16.65 13.93 0.36
N ILE A 565 -17.78 14.35 0.92
CA ILE A 565 -17.99 14.44 2.37
C ILE A 565 -17.88 13.05 3.02
N THR A 566 -18.52 12.04 2.42
CA THR A 566 -18.46 10.63 2.87
C THR A 566 -17.01 10.14 2.99
N ASN A 567 -16.16 10.41 2.00
CA ASN A 567 -14.73 10.08 2.02
C ASN A 567 -13.99 10.78 3.18
N GLU A 568 -14.30 12.04 3.51
CA GLU A 568 -13.71 12.73 4.66
C GLU A 568 -14.14 12.15 6.01
N VAL A 569 -15.39 11.71 6.18
CA VAL A 569 -15.83 10.97 7.38
C VAL A 569 -15.04 9.67 7.55
N PHE A 570 -14.87 8.90 6.46
CA PHE A 570 -14.05 7.70 6.46
C PHE A 570 -12.57 7.99 6.74
N LYS A 571 -11.97 9.02 6.12
CA LYS A 571 -10.60 9.48 6.45
C LYS A 571 -10.46 9.89 7.91
N HIS A 572 -11.46 10.53 8.50
CA HIS A 572 -11.43 10.91 9.91
C HIS A 572 -11.47 9.67 10.82
N THR A 573 -12.37 8.72 10.57
CA THR A 573 -12.45 7.48 11.37
C THR A 573 -11.17 6.63 11.24
N LYS A 574 -10.56 6.64 10.04
CA LYS A 574 -9.22 6.07 9.80
C LYS A 574 -8.13 6.74 10.65
N ARG A 575 -8.18 8.07 10.83
CA ARG A 575 -7.30 8.80 11.78
C ARG A 575 -7.56 8.42 13.23
N LEU A 576 -8.79 8.09 13.64
CA LEU A 576 -9.10 7.59 14.99
C LEU A 576 -8.54 6.18 15.28
N GLY A 577 -7.97 5.48 14.29
CA GLY A 577 -7.29 4.19 14.46
C GLY A 577 -8.04 3.00 13.85
N TYR A 578 -9.30 3.16 13.47
CA TYR A 578 -10.18 2.10 12.99
C TYR A 578 -9.90 1.59 11.56
N SER A 579 -8.71 1.86 11.01
CA SER A 579 -8.31 1.47 9.62
C SER A 579 -8.51 -0.01 9.30
N GLU A 580 -8.29 -0.88 10.29
CA GLU A 580 -8.30 -2.34 10.20
C GLU A 580 -9.60 -2.97 10.71
N HIS A 581 -10.52 -2.15 11.21
CA HIS A 581 -11.87 -2.58 11.64
C HIS A 581 -12.80 -2.56 10.44
N ASP A 582 -14.01 -3.10 10.60
CA ASP A 582 -15.04 -3.03 9.57
C ASP A 582 -15.41 -1.57 9.19
N SER A 583 -15.91 -1.37 7.97
CA SER A 583 -16.45 -0.09 7.51
C SER A 583 -17.60 0.44 8.38
N SER A 584 -18.33 -0.42 9.11
CA SER A 584 -19.30 -0.02 10.15
C SER A 584 -18.70 0.78 11.30
N ALA A 585 -17.38 0.69 11.54
CA ALA A 585 -16.68 1.52 12.54
C ALA A 585 -16.75 3.03 12.24
N VAL A 586 -17.20 3.44 11.04
CA VAL A 586 -17.48 4.85 10.71
C VAL A 586 -18.44 5.52 11.71
N PHE A 587 -19.33 4.74 12.33
CA PHE A 587 -20.20 5.15 13.43
C PHE A 587 -19.46 5.77 14.62
N VAL A 588 -18.21 5.37 14.90
CA VAL A 588 -17.42 5.95 15.99
C VAL A 588 -17.21 7.46 15.78
N ARG A 589 -17.08 7.93 14.54
CA ARG A 589 -16.96 9.36 14.24
C ARG A 589 -18.31 10.08 14.11
N SER A 590 -19.39 9.38 13.76
CA SER A 590 -20.74 9.98 13.82
C SER A 590 -21.17 10.22 15.28
N ARG A 591 -20.72 9.37 16.21
CA ARG A 591 -21.05 9.44 17.65
C ARG A 591 -20.33 10.57 18.40
N PHE A 592 -19.07 10.85 18.06
CA PHE A 592 -18.19 11.83 18.71
C PHE A 592 -17.62 12.82 17.70
#